data_AF-A0A974KY88-F1
#
_entry.id   AF-A0A974KY88-F1
#
_cell.length_a   1.000
_cell.length_b   1.000
_cell.length_c   1.000
_cell.angle_alpha   90.00
_cell.angle_beta   90.00
_cell.angle_gamma   90.00
#
_symmetry.space_group_name_H-M   'P 1'
#
loop_
_entity.id
_entity.type
_entity.pdbx_description
1 polymer ?
#
loop_
_entity_poly.entity_id
_entity_poly.type
_entity_poly.pdbx_seq_one_letter_code
_entity_poly.pdbx_strand_id
1 'polypeptide(L)' 'MENYKQMWMSLRNDLSMQIKEYEKADNISGLDDYALTELDAWQGIMQQMEGLEEQLEQNTRESKNGN' A
#
# COMPACT_ATOMS: atom_id res chain seq x y z
N MET A 1 -2.86 -19.69 -3.84
CA MET A 1 -3.44 -18.47 -3.22
C MET A 1 -2.63 -18.03 -2.01
N GLU A 2 -2.34 -18.90 -1.04
CA GLU A 2 -1.61 -18.52 0.19
C GLU A 2 -0.23 -17.87 -0.08
N ASN A 3 0.60 -18.47 -0.94
CA ASN A 3 1.92 -17.92 -1.27
C ASN A 3 1.82 -16.51 -1.90
N TYR A 4 0.83 -16.28 -2.78
CA TYR A 4 0.62 -14.96 -3.39
C TYR A 4 0.15 -13.93 -2.36
N LYS A 5 -0.69 -14.35 -1.41
CA LYS A 5 -1.13 -13.49 -0.29
C LYS A 5 0.06 -13.11 0.60
N GLN A 6 0.96 -14.04 0.90
CA GLN A 6 2.16 -13.75 1.67
C GLN A 6 3.11 -12.78 0.94
N MET A 7 3.34 -12.99 -0.36
CA MET A 7 4.14 -12.07 -1.17
C MET A 7 3.53 -10.67 -1.22
N TRP A 8 2.20 -10.59 -1.40
CA TRP A 8 1.46 -9.32 -1.39
C TRP A 8 1.59 -8.58 -0.05
N MET A 9 1.40 -9.29 1.07
CA MET A 9 1.55 -8.72 2.40
C MET A 9 3.00 -8.25 2.67
N SER A 10 4.00 -8.97 2.17
CA SER A 10 5.41 -8.54 2.26
C SER A 10 5.62 -7.22 1.53
N LEU A 11 5.18 -7.13 0.27
CA LEU A 11 5.30 -5.92 -0.53
C LEU A 11 4.60 -4.72 0.15
N ARG A 12 3.39 -4.93 0.67
CA ARG A 12 2.64 -3.89 1.40
C ARG A 12 3.41 -3.40 2.64
N ASN A 13 4.03 -4.32 3.37
CA ASN A 13 4.82 -3.97 4.55
C ASN A 13 6.10 -3.21 4.19
N ASP A 14 6.81 -3.64 3.15
CA ASP A 14 8.03 -3.01 2.68
C ASP A 14 7.75 -1.56 2.21
N LEU A 15 6.69 -1.36 1.44
CA LEU A 15 6.23 -0.03 1.01
C LEU A 15 5.82 0.85 2.20
N SER A 16 5.07 0.29 3.16
CA SER A 16 4.66 1.04 4.36
C SER A 16 5.86 1.49 5.19
N MET A 17 6.91 0.68 5.28
CA MET A 17 8.15 1.05 5.96
C MET A 17 8.88 2.17 5.21
N GLN A 18 9.00 2.07 3.88
CA GLN A 18 9.61 3.11 3.05
C GLN A 18 8.92 4.46 3.22
N ILE A 19 7.58 4.48 3.16
CA ILE A 19 6.78 5.71 3.35
C ILE A 19 7.05 6.33 4.72
N LYS A 20 7.08 5.52 5.79
CA LYS A 20 7.37 6.02 7.14
C LYS A 20 8.77 6.62 7.27
N GLU A 21 9.76 6.07 6.57
CA GLU A 21 11.12 6.61 6.56
C GLU A 21 11.16 7.99 5.87
N TYR A 22 10.48 8.13 4.73
CA TYR A 22 10.32 9.41 4.05
C TYR A 22 9.58 10.44 4.91
N GLU A 23 8.43 10.09 5.50
CA GLU A 23 7.66 10.97 6.39
C GLU A 23 8.49 11.42 7.60
N LYS A 24 9.30 10.51 8.14
CA LYS A 24 10.21 10.84 9.24
C LYS A 24 11.32 11.79 8.79
N ALA A 25 11.91 11.56 7.63
CA ALA A 25 12.93 12.44 7.06
C ALA A 25 12.37 13.85 6.80
N ASP A 26 11.17 13.93 6.23
CA ASP A 26 10.46 15.20 5.99
C ASP A 26 10.24 15.98 7.29
N ASN A 27 9.75 15.30 8.33
CA ASN A 27 9.50 15.93 9.62
C ASN A 27 10.77 16.41 10.35
N ILE A 28 11.94 15.81 10.06
CA ILE A 28 13.21 16.17 10.72
C ILE A 28 13.94 17.29 9.99
N SER A 29 14.05 17.19 8.67
CA SER A 29 14.92 18.06 7.86
C SER A 29 14.22 18.69 6.67
N GLY A 30 12.97 18.31 6.39
CA GLY A 30 12.32 18.52 5.10
C GLY A 30 12.87 17.55 4.05
N LEU A 31 12.03 17.23 3.07
CA LEU A 31 12.43 16.57 1.84
C LEU A 31 12.66 17.60 0.72
N ASP A 32 13.51 17.24 -0.25
CA ASP A 32 13.58 17.99 -1.52
C ASP A 32 12.39 17.63 -2.43
N ASP A 33 12.17 18.43 -3.49
CA ASP A 33 11.04 18.25 -4.41
C ASP A 33 11.00 16.85 -5.05
N TYR A 34 12.17 16.24 -5.26
CA TYR A 34 12.26 14.90 -5.84
C TYR A 34 11.78 13.85 -4.83
N ALA A 35 12.27 13.91 -3.60
CA ALA A 35 11.86 13.01 -2.53
C ALA A 35 10.38 13.20 -2.12
N LEU A 36 9.84 14.42 -2.19
CA LEU A 36 8.41 14.68 -2.01
C LEU A 36 7.57 14.02 -3.11
N THR A 37 8.00 14.14 -4.37
CA THR A 37 7.34 13.48 -5.51
C THR A 37 7.37 11.96 -5.37
N GLU A 38 8.49 11.41 -4.90
CA GLU A 38 8.64 9.99 -4.68
C GLU A 38 7.74 9.49 -3.52
N LEU A 39 7.68 10.24 -2.41
CA LEU A 39 6.76 9.94 -1.30
C LEU A 39 5.29 9.92 -1.75
N ASP A 40 4.85 10.92 -2.53
CA ASP A 40 3.49 10.99 -3.08
C ASP A 40 3.19 9.77 -3.97
N ALA A 41 4.14 9.37 -4.82
CA ALA A 41 4.01 8.18 -5.65
C ALA A 41 3.85 6.90 -4.81
N TRP A 42 4.66 6.73 -3.76
CA TRP A 42 4.55 5.57 -2.87
C TRP A 42 3.21 5.53 -2.12
N GLN A 43 2.74 6.67 -1.61
CA GLN A 43 1.43 6.79 -0.97
C GLN A 43 0.29 6.47 -1.94
N GLY A 44 0.38 6.95 -3.19
CA GLY A 44 -0.58 6.63 -4.25
C GLY A 44 -0.64 5.14 -4.58
N ILE A 45 0.50 4.44 -4.64
CA ILE A 45 0.55 2.99 -4.84
C ILE A 45 -0.12 2.26 -3.68
N MET A 46 0.16 2.66 -2.43
CA MET A 46 -0.49 2.05 -1.25
C MET A 46 -2.01 2.18 -1.28
N GLN A 47 -2.54 3.36 -1.66
CA GLN A 47 -3.99 3.55 -1.81
C GLN A 47 -4.59 2.64 -2.89
N GLN A 48 -3.90 2.45 -4.02
CA GLN A 48 -4.34 1.53 -5.07
C GLN A 48 -4.35 0.08 -4.59
N MET A 49 -3.35 -0.33 -3.81
CA MET A 49 -3.30 -1.66 -3.21
C MET A 49 -4.49 -1.89 -2.27
N GLU A 50 -4.80 -0.92 -1.41
CA GLU A 50 -5.94 -0.99 -0.49
C GLU A 50 -7.27 -1.10 -1.26
N GLY A 51 -7.44 -0.33 -2.33
CA GLY A 51 -8.63 -0.43 -3.19
C GLY A 51 -8.79 -1.81 -3.86
N LEU A 52 -7.69 -2.45 -4.26
CA LEU A 52 -7.71 -3.81 -4.82
C LEU A 52 -8.06 -4.86 -3.75
N GLU A 53 -7.57 -4.70 -2.53
CA GLU A 53 -7.90 -5.55 -1.39
C GLU A 53 -9.39 -5.48 -1.06
N GLU A 54 -9.96 -4.28 -1.01
CA GLU A 54 -11.39 -4.06 -0.77
C GLU A 54 -12.26 -4.70 -1.87
N GLN A 55 -11.89 -4.53 -3.14
CA GLN A 55 -12.60 -5.17 -4.27
C GLN A 55 -12.56 -6.69 -4.17
N LEU A 56 -11.41 -7.28 -3.81
CA LEU A 56 -11.28 -8.72 -3.66
C LEU A 56 -12.15 -9.25 -2.51
N GLU A 57 -12.17 -8.53 -1.37
CA GLU A 57 -13.03 -8.87 -0.25
C GLU A 57 -14.51 -8.80 -0.61
N GLN A 58 -14.93 -7.74 -1.32
CA GLN A 58 -16.32 -7.58 -1.76
C GLN A 58 -16.74 -8.73 -2.69
N ASN A 59 -15.94 -9.03 -3.71
CA ASN A 59 -16.19 -10.17 -4.63
C ASN A 59 -16.28 -11.51 -3.88
N THR A 60 -15.47 -11.68 -2.82
CA THR A 60 -15.49 -12.89 -1.99
C THR A 60 -16.76 -12.98 -1.14
N ARG A 61 -17.29 -11.85 -0.65
CA ARG A 61 -18.55 -11.81 0.11
C ARG A 61 -19.76 -12.07 -0.78
N GLU A 62 -19.80 -11.44 -1.96
CA GLU A 62 -20.89 -11.60 -2.93
C GLU A 62 -20.98 -13.04 -3.46
N SER A 63 -19.84 -13.67 -3.76
CA SER A 63 -19.81 -15.08 -4.18
C SER A 63 -20.25 -16.07 -3.09
N LYS A 64 -20.11 -15.72 -1.81
CA LYS A 64 -20.59 -16.54 -0.67
C LYS A 64 -22.08 -16.38 -0.37
N ASN A 65 -22.67 -15.24 -0.71
CA ASN A 65 -24.08 -14.93 -0.47
C ASN A 65 -25.00 -15.26 -1.67
N GLY A 66 -24.43 -15.60 -2.82
CA GLY A 66 -25.16 -16.00 -4.04
C GLY A 66 -25.43 -17.51 -4.18
N ASN A 67 -25.17 -18.30 -3.13
CA ASN A 67 -25.42 -19.74 -3.01
C ASN A 67 -26.40 -20.02 -1.87
#